data_AF-A0A843RUY1-F1
#
_entry.id   AF-A0A843RUY1-F1
#
_cell.length_a   1.000
_cell.length_b   1.000
_cell.length_c   1.000
_cell.angle_alpha   90.00
_cell.angle_beta   90.00
_cell.angle_gamma   90.00
#
_symmetry.space_group_name_H-M   'P 1'
#
loop_
_entity.id
_entity.type
_entity.pdbx_description
1 polymer ?
#
loop_
_entity_poly.entity_id
_entity_poly.type
_entity_poly.pdbx_seq_one_letter_code
_entity_poly.pdbx_strand_id
1 'polypeptide(L)'
;MAIGTKTFSDISRATFEHIKNDLRSLGVNVPSGDDCIIEHRGARGSLAYSEATGRLEVSILEKPLFVPESAVWALLDRAMQRYGAPAPDSDV
;
A
#
# COMPACT_ATOMS: atom_id res chain seq x y z
N MET A 1 3.00 -16.78 -1.05
CA MET A 1 2.68 -16.12 -2.33
C MET A 1 1.77 -14.96 -2.03
N ALA A 2 2.07 -13.77 -2.54
CA ALA A 2 1.13 -12.65 -2.48
C ALA A 2 -0.06 -12.94 -3.40
N ILE A 3 -1.26 -12.54 -2.98
CA ILE A 3 -2.50 -12.61 -3.77
C ILE A 3 -2.39 -11.67 -4.98
N GLY A 4 -1.84 -10.49 -4.77
CA GLY A 4 -1.54 -9.53 -5.82
C GLY A 4 -0.51 -8.50 -5.35
N THR A 5 0.30 -7.99 -6.28
CA THR A 5 1.31 -6.97 -6.03
C THR A 5 1.12 -5.81 -7.00
N LYS A 6 1.28 -4.58 -6.52
CA LYS A 6 1.32 -3.37 -7.33
C LYS A 6 2.51 -2.53 -6.93
N THR A 7 3.21 -2.00 -7.91
CA THR A 7 4.38 -1.16 -7.70
C THR A 7 4.05 0.25 -8.14
N PHE A 8 4.31 1.21 -7.27
CA PHE A 8 4.13 2.62 -7.54
C PHE A 8 5.52 3.24 -7.66
N SER A 9 5.77 3.94 -8.75
CA SER A 9 7.01 4.71 -8.96
C SER A 9 6.79 6.17 -8.59
N ASP A 10 7.86 6.96 -8.49
CA ASP A 10 7.79 8.41 -8.22
C ASP A 10 7.16 8.78 -6.86
N ILE A 11 7.27 7.88 -5.87
CA ILE A 11 6.79 8.11 -4.51
C ILE A 11 7.89 8.77 -3.69
N SER A 12 7.62 10.01 -3.26
CA SER A 12 8.46 10.72 -2.28
C SER A 12 8.24 10.18 -0.87
N ARG A 13 9.24 10.30 0.01
CA ARG A 13 9.15 9.84 1.40
C ARG A 13 8.03 10.53 2.18
N ALA A 14 7.83 11.82 1.93
CA ALA A 14 6.70 12.56 2.49
C ALA A 14 5.36 11.94 2.10
N THR A 15 5.18 11.58 0.82
CA THR A 15 3.99 10.89 0.31
C THR A 15 3.79 9.54 0.98
N PHE A 16 4.85 8.74 1.12
CA PHE A 16 4.79 7.47 1.84
C PHE A 16 4.34 7.64 3.30
N GLU A 17 4.92 8.58 4.03
CA GLU A 17 4.54 8.87 5.42
C GLU A 17 3.08 9.37 5.53
N HIS A 18 2.61 10.18 4.58
CA HIS A 18 1.21 10.58 4.50
C HIS A 18 0.26 9.40 4.27
N ILE A 19 0.60 8.48 3.35
CA ILE A 19 -0.18 7.26 3.10
C ILE A 19 -0.24 6.40 4.36
N LYS A 20 0.88 6.22 5.07
CA LYS A 20 0.91 5.48 6.33
C LYS A 20 0.00 6.12 7.38
N ASN A 21 -0.05 7.44 7.43
CA ASN A 21 -0.92 8.17 8.36
C ASN A 21 -2.41 8.04 8.00
N ASP A 22 -2.76 8.07 6.72
CA ASP A 22 -4.12 7.80 6.24
C ASP A 22 -4.55 6.37 6.59
N LEU A 23 -3.70 5.38 6.32
CA LEU A 23 -3.93 3.98 6.68
C LEU A 23 -4.12 3.83 8.20
N ARG A 24 -3.29 4.47 9.02
CA ARG A 24 -3.47 4.51 10.49
C ARG A 24 -4.79 5.15 10.89
N SER A 25 -5.21 6.22 10.22
CA SER A 25 -6.50 6.89 10.48
C SER A 25 -7.69 5.99 10.14
N LEU A 26 -7.53 5.07 9.17
CA LEU A 26 -8.51 4.02 8.85
C LEU A 26 -8.48 2.84 9.84
N GLY A 27 -7.58 2.86 10.83
CA GLY A 27 -7.40 1.78 11.81
C GLY A 27 -6.57 0.61 11.28
N VAL A 28 -5.76 0.83 10.24
CA VAL A 28 -4.74 -0.14 9.81
C VAL A 28 -3.53 0.00 10.72
N ASN A 29 -3.03 -1.12 11.25
CA ASN A 29 -1.80 -1.08 12.02
C ASN A 29 -0.60 -1.01 11.06
N VAL A 30 0.05 0.16 10.99
CA VAL A 30 1.22 0.38 10.13
C VAL A 30 2.47 0.52 10.98
N PRO A 31 3.42 -0.45 10.88
CA PRO A 31 4.69 -0.38 11.59
C PRO A 31 5.54 0.83 11.15
N SER A 32 6.48 1.22 12.00
CA SER A 32 7.52 2.16 11.63
C SER A 32 8.57 1.41 10.81
N GLY A 33 8.89 1.92 9.62
CA GLY A 33 9.80 1.27 8.69
C GLY A 33 9.46 1.63 7.25
N ASP A 34 10.42 1.35 6.36
CA ASP A 34 10.27 1.45 4.91
C ASP A 34 9.72 0.13 4.34
N ASP A 35 10.12 -1.03 4.89
CA ASP A 35 9.50 -2.33 4.67
C ASP A 35 8.69 -2.76 5.89
N CYS A 36 7.40 -3.01 5.72
CA CYS A 36 6.53 -3.40 6.82
C CYS A 36 5.29 -4.18 6.37
N ILE A 37 4.82 -5.08 7.24
CA ILE A 37 3.56 -5.79 7.05
C ILE A 37 2.46 -5.04 7.80
N ILE A 38 1.41 -4.67 7.05
CA ILE A 38 0.17 -4.09 7.56
C ILE A 38 -0.90 -5.15 7.73
N GLU A 39 -1.71 -4.98 8.77
CA GLU A 39 -2.87 -5.85 9.02
C GLU A 39 -4.11 -5.00 9.30
N HIS A 40 -5.23 -5.34 8.66
CA HIS A 40 -6.51 -4.70 8.90
C HIS A 40 -7.67 -5.65 8.61
N ARG A 41 -8.57 -5.84 9.60
CA ARG A 41 -9.77 -6.69 9.48
C ARG A 41 -9.50 -8.10 8.93
N GLY A 42 -8.35 -8.69 9.29
CA GLY A 42 -7.93 -10.01 8.83
C GLY A 42 -7.34 -10.04 7.41
N ALA A 43 -7.14 -8.88 6.77
CA ALA A 43 -6.30 -8.77 5.58
C ALA A 43 -4.87 -8.39 6.00
N ARG A 44 -3.88 -9.01 5.37
CA ARG A 44 -2.45 -8.71 5.53
C ARG A 44 -1.89 -8.20 4.22
N GLY A 45 -1.15 -7.11 4.27
CA GLY A 45 -0.41 -6.57 3.14
C GLY A 45 1.03 -6.29 3.52
N SER A 46 1.94 -6.35 2.55
CA SER A 46 3.31 -5.86 2.66
C SER A 46 3.39 -4.51 1.97
N LEU A 47 4.09 -3.57 2.59
CA LEU A 47 4.46 -2.28 2.03
C LEU A 47 5.99 -2.21 2.05
N ALA A 48 6.61 -2.11 0.88
CA ALA A 48 8.06 -1.97 0.74
C ALA A 48 8.38 -0.68 -0.01
N TYR A 49 8.80 0.34 0.74
CA TYR A 49 9.25 1.62 0.22
C TYR A 49 10.76 1.61 0.00
N SER A 50 11.19 2.10 -1.16
CA SER A 50 12.59 2.29 -1.54
C SER A 50 12.84 3.75 -1.86
N GLU A 51 13.48 4.48 -0.93
CA GLU A 51 13.84 5.89 -1.13
C GLU A 51 14.84 6.06 -2.29
N ALA A 52 15.76 5.11 -2.46
CA ALA A 52 16.80 5.15 -3.51
C ALA A 52 16.22 5.16 -4.94
N THR A 53 15.06 4.54 -5.14
CA THR A 53 14.37 4.45 -6.44
C THR A 53 13.07 5.26 -6.47
N GLY A 54 12.66 5.85 -5.34
CA GLY A 54 11.35 6.47 -5.18
C GLY A 54 10.21 5.49 -5.48
N ARG A 55 10.34 4.21 -5.12
CA ARG A 55 9.34 3.19 -5.42
C ARG A 55 8.66 2.67 -4.16
N LEU A 56 7.37 2.44 -4.23
CA LEU A 56 6.57 1.79 -3.21
C LEU A 56 5.94 0.53 -3.80
N GLU A 57 6.38 -0.62 -3.33
CA GLU A 57 5.76 -1.89 -3.66
C GLU A 57 4.73 -2.23 -2.59
N VAL A 58 3.53 -2.58 -3.03
CA VAL A 58 2.43 -2.99 -2.15
C VAL A 58 1.99 -4.37 -2.57
N SER A 59 1.97 -5.32 -1.63
CA SER A 59 1.54 -6.69 -1.89
C SER A 59 0.44 -7.08 -0.93
N ILE A 60 -0.64 -7.67 -1.42
CA ILE A 60 -1.67 -8.27 -0.55
C ILE A 60 -1.21 -9.69 -0.25
N LEU A 61 -0.79 -9.97 0.98
CA LEU A 61 -0.31 -11.28 1.41
C LEU A 61 -1.49 -12.21 1.71
N GLU A 62 -2.49 -11.70 2.41
CA GLU A 62 -3.66 -12.45 2.83
C GLU A 62 -4.88 -11.53 2.80
N LYS A 63 -6.05 -12.05 2.45
CA LYS A 63 -7.29 -11.30 2.56
C LYS A 63 -8.44 -12.23 2.97
N PRO A 64 -9.41 -11.72 3.74
CA PRO A 64 -10.62 -12.48 4.02
C PRO A 64 -11.42 -12.73 2.73
N LEU A 65 -12.14 -13.85 2.67
CA LEU A 65 -12.99 -14.20 1.52
C LEU A 65 -14.07 -13.15 1.22
N PHE A 66 -14.55 -12.44 2.24
CA PHE A 66 -15.56 -11.40 2.13
C PHE A 66 -15.02 -10.04 1.67
N VAL A 67 -13.70 -9.85 1.59
CA VAL A 67 -13.09 -8.62 1.09
C VAL A 67 -12.63 -8.84 -0.37
N PRO A 68 -13.26 -8.17 -1.35
CA PRO A 68 -12.77 -8.22 -2.72
C PRO A 68 -11.45 -7.47 -2.82
N GLU A 69 -10.52 -8.03 -3.58
CA GLU A 69 -9.19 -7.44 -3.79
C GLU A 69 -9.27 -6.02 -4.34
N SER A 70 -10.21 -5.79 -5.27
CA SER A 70 -10.47 -4.48 -5.86
C SER A 70 -10.84 -3.41 -4.82
N ALA A 71 -11.47 -3.78 -3.69
CA ALA A 71 -11.77 -2.82 -2.64
C ALA A 71 -10.52 -2.42 -1.85
N VAL A 72 -9.59 -3.36 -1.62
CA VAL A 72 -8.29 -3.08 -1.00
C VAL A 72 -7.48 -2.16 -1.90
N TRP A 73 -7.42 -2.48 -3.20
CA TRP A 73 -6.76 -1.62 -4.17
C TRP A 73 -7.42 -0.27 -4.30
N ALA A 74 -8.75 -0.16 -4.30
CA ALA A 74 -9.44 1.12 -4.40
C ALA A 74 -9.17 2.04 -3.20
N LEU A 75 -8.96 1.49 -2.00
CA LEU A 75 -8.55 2.26 -0.83
C LEU A 75 -7.13 2.81 -0.99
N LEU A 76 -6.20 1.95 -1.42
CA LEU A 76 -4.82 2.35 -1.71
C LEU A 76 -4.76 3.40 -2.83
N ASP A 77 -5.48 3.18 -3.93
CA ASP A 77 -5.53 4.09 -5.07
C ASP A 77 -6.08 5.47 -4.67
N ARG A 78 -7.13 5.51 -3.84
CA ARG A 78 -7.65 6.78 -3.28
C ARG A 78 -6.64 7.50 -2.40
N ALA A 79 -5.90 6.78 -1.55
CA ALA A 79 -4.85 7.38 -0.74
C ALA A 79 -3.73 7.93 -1.62
N MET A 80 -3.31 7.17 -2.64
CA MET A 80 -2.27 7.54 -3.60
C MET A 80 -2.65 8.76 -4.43
N GLN A 81 -3.85 8.77 -5.05
CA GLN A 81 -4.36 9.89 -5.83
C GLN A 81 -4.45 11.19 -5.03
N ARG A 82 -4.80 11.08 -3.73
CA ARG A 82 -4.92 12.24 -2.84
C ARG A 82 -3.57 12.97 -2.65
N TYR A 83 -2.47 12.23 -2.72
CA TYR A 83 -1.11 12.76 -2.56
C TYR A 83 -0.35 12.87 -3.88
N GLY A 84 -1.04 12.77 -5.03
CA GLY A 84 -0.44 12.96 -6.35
C GLY A 84 0.51 11.85 -6.78
N ALA A 85 0.45 10.68 -6.14
CA ALA A 85 1.20 9.51 -6.58
C ALA A 85 0.72 9.08 -7.98
N PRO A 86 1.63 8.73 -8.90
CA PRO A 86 1.24 8.25 -10.22
C PRO A 86 0.51 6.91 -10.10
N ALA A 87 -0.22 6.55 -11.17
CA ALA A 87 -0.88 5.27 -11.27
C ALA A 87 0.14 4.14 -11.03
N PRO A 88 -0.28 3.03 -10.39
CA PRO A 88 0.61 1.88 -10.23
C PRO A 88 1.08 1.40 -11.58
N ASP A 89 2.38 1.12 -11.69
CA ASP A 89 2.98 0.45 -12.84
C ASP A 89 2.46 -0.99 -12.80
N SER A 90 1.44 -1.26 -13.61
CA SER A 90 0.93 -2.62 -13.81
C SER A 90 1.94 -3.38 -14.66
N ASP A 91 2.93 -4.02 -14.02
CA ASP A 91 3.72 -5.05 -14.68
C ASP A 91 2.90 -6.36 -14.70
N VAL A 92 1.89 -6.38 -15.59
CA VAL A 92 1.20 -7.57 -16.14
C VAL A 92 0.27 -7.19 -17.29
#